data_AF-A0A2A5LTC1-F1
#
_entry.id   AF-A0A2A5LTC1-F1
#
_cell.length_a   1.000
_cell.length_b   1.000
_cell.length_c   1.000
_cell.angle_alpha   90.00
_cell.angle_beta   90.00
_cell.angle_gamma   90.00
#
_symmetry.space_group_name_H-M   'P 1'
#
loop_
_entity.id
_entity.type
_entity.pdbx_description
1 polymer ?
#
loop_
_entity_poly.entity_id
_entity_poly.type
_entity_poly.pdbx_seq_one_letter_code
_entity_poly.pdbx_strand_id
1 'polypeptide(L)'
;MAVVLIITSLLGAFTYYVSLSALVNKRVSRKDRIWPRLVGVPALFLSLSITLIASYFGAEPTLWLSAAIWPVIALALHGGYKIVLDALVQQTETKEVEDEID
;
A
#
# COMPACT_ATOMS: atom_id res chain seq x y z
N MET A 1 3.73 -19.79 13.81
CA MET A 1 3.04 -18.48 13.70
C MET A 1 3.98 -17.33 13.33
N ALA A 2 5.14 -17.14 13.96
CA ALA A 2 6.09 -16.07 13.60
C ALA A 2 6.49 -16.05 12.11
N VAL A 3 6.76 -17.22 11.52
CA VAL A 3 7.06 -17.35 10.08
C VAL A 3 5.89 -16.86 9.21
N VAL A 4 4.65 -17.17 9.61
CA VAL A 4 3.44 -16.73 8.88
C VAL A 4 3.31 -15.21 8.95
N LEU A 5 3.57 -14.60 10.11
CA LEU A 5 3.54 -13.14 10.29
C LEU A 5 4.59 -12.41 9.43
N ILE A 6 5.80 -12.95 9.40
CA ILE A 6 6.88 -12.40 8.58
C ILE A 6 6.51 -12.50 7.10
N ILE A 7 6.00 -13.66 6.65
CA ILE A 7 5.60 -13.87 5.26
C ILE A 7 4.44 -12.94 4.88
N THR A 8 3.39 -12.80 5.70
CA THR A 8 2.24 -11.95 5.34
C THR A 8 2.57 -10.46 5.38
N SER A 9 3.40 -9.99 6.31
CA SER A 9 3.92 -8.62 6.31
C SER A 9 4.81 -8.34 5.10
N LEU A 10 5.71 -9.27 4.74
CA LEU A 10 6.52 -9.17 3.53
C LEU A 10 5.66 -9.16 2.28
N LEU A 11 4.60 -9.98 2.21
CA LEU A 11 3.67 -9.99 1.09
C LEU A 11 2.92 -8.66 0.95
N GLY A 12 2.47 -8.08 2.06
CA GLY A 12 1.83 -6.76 2.09
C GLY A 12 2.77 -5.66 1.57
N ALA A 13 4.00 -5.62 2.08
CA ALA A 13 5.03 -4.66 1.65
C ALA A 13 5.45 -4.86 0.19
N PHE A 14 5.63 -6.11 -0.25
CA PHE A 14 5.95 -6.45 -1.63
C PHE A 14 4.84 -6.00 -2.58
N THR A 15 3.58 -6.30 -2.24
CA THR A 15 2.42 -5.91 -3.05
C THR A 15 2.29 -4.38 -3.13
N TYR A 16 2.56 -3.67 -2.02
CA TYR A 16 2.61 -2.21 -2.01
C TYR A 16 3.69 -1.67 -2.96
N TYR A 17 4.91 -2.21 -2.88
CA TYR A 17 6.05 -1.72 -3.66
C TYR A 17 5.92 -2.03 -5.16
N VAL A 18 5.44 -3.22 -5.52
CA VAL A 18 5.15 -3.60 -6.91
C VAL A 18 4.06 -2.71 -7.50
N SER A 19 3.00 -2.45 -6.73
CA SER A 19 1.90 -1.57 -7.13
C SER A 19 2.37 -0.13 -7.33
N LEU A 20 3.24 0.36 -6.43
CA LEU A 20 3.86 1.68 -6.54
C LEU A 20 4.76 1.77 -7.77
N SER A 21 5.65 0.81 -7.96
CA SER A 21 6.53 0.76 -9.14
C SER A 21 5.75 0.70 -10.46
N ALA A 22 4.65 -0.06 -10.51
CA ALA A 22 3.78 -0.13 -11.68
C ALA A 22 3.08 1.21 -12.00
N LEU A 23 2.74 1.97 -10.95
CA LEU A 23 2.19 3.32 -11.06
C LEU A 23 3.24 4.34 -11.54
N VAL A 24 4.44 4.32 -10.95
CA VAL A 24 5.54 5.23 -11.34
C VAL A 24 5.94 5.03 -12.80
N ASN A 25 6.03 3.77 -13.25
CA ASN A 25 6.42 3.44 -14.62
C ASN A 25 5.32 3.67 -15.66
N LYS A 26 4.21 4.34 -15.31
CA LYS A 26 3.01 4.55 -16.16
C LYS A 26 2.44 3.26 -16.79
N ARG A 27 2.81 2.08 -16.26
CA ARG A 27 2.32 0.77 -16.75
C ARG A 27 0.87 0.52 -16.37
N VAL A 28 0.38 1.24 -15.36
CA VAL A 28 -1.02 1.16 -14.90
C VAL A 28 -1.61 2.57 -14.94
N SER A 29 -2.71 2.74 -15.68
CA SER A 29 -3.42 4.00 -15.75
C SER A 29 -4.06 4.32 -14.39
N ARG A 30 -3.89 5.56 -13.93
CA ARG A 30 -4.55 6.12 -12.72
C ARG A 30 -6.07 6.10 -12.79
N LYS A 31 -6.70 5.76 -13.93
CA LYS A 31 -8.15 5.69 -14.14
C LYS A 31 -8.80 4.71 -13.15
N ASP A 32 -9.24 5.27 -12.03
CA ASP A 32 -10.24 4.94 -11.00
C ASP A 32 -10.55 3.49 -10.62
N ARG A 33 -10.49 2.53 -11.54
CA ARG A 33 -10.93 1.15 -11.28
C ARG A 33 -9.85 0.25 -10.71
N ILE A 34 -8.58 0.58 -10.94
CA ILE A 34 -7.42 -0.22 -10.49
C ILE A 34 -6.86 0.33 -9.16
N TRP A 35 -7.01 1.63 -8.93
CA TRP A 35 -6.56 2.32 -7.72
C TRP A 35 -7.07 1.70 -6.40
N PRO A 36 -8.39 1.45 -6.22
CA PRO A 36 -8.87 0.82 -4.99
C PRO A 36 -8.39 -0.62 -4.82
N ARG A 37 -8.00 -1.32 -5.90
CA ARG A 37 -7.40 -2.66 -5.82
C ARG A 37 -5.95 -2.60 -5.37
N LEU A 38 -5.18 -1.63 -5.87
CA LEU A 38 -3.78 -1.41 -5.50
C LEU A 38 -3.62 -1.05 -4.02
N VAL A 39 -4.61 -0.37 -3.44
CA VAL A 39 -4.64 0.00 -2.02
C VAL A 39 -5.31 -1.09 -1.17
N GLY A 40 -6.46 -1.60 -1.63
CA GLY A 40 -7.31 -2.49 -0.84
C GLY A 40 -6.72 -3.88 -0.63
N VAL A 41 -6.03 -4.44 -1.63
CA VAL A 41 -5.40 -5.77 -1.53
C VAL A 41 -4.27 -5.80 -0.50
N PRO A 42 -3.24 -4.92 -0.55
CA PRO A 42 -2.21 -4.90 0.48
C PRO A 42 -2.76 -4.52 1.86
N ALA A 43 -3.76 -3.62 1.93
CA ALA A 43 -4.43 -3.30 3.18
C ALA A 43 -5.08 -4.52 3.84
N LEU A 44 -5.68 -5.40 3.04
CA LEU A 44 -6.34 -6.61 3.54
C LEU A 44 -5.33 -7.62 4.08
N PHE A 45 -4.21 -7.83 3.38
CA PHE A 45 -3.11 -8.68 3.86
C PHE A 45 -2.50 -8.18 5.17
N LEU A 46 -2.31 -6.87 5.30
CA LEU A 46 -1.82 -6.26 6.54
C LEU A 46 -2.85 -6.39 7.67
N SER A 47 -4.14 -6.21 7.39
CA SER A 47 -5.20 -6.38 8.39
C SER A 47 -5.31 -7.82 8.91
N LEU A 48 -5.21 -8.80 8.01
CA LEU A 48 -5.14 -10.21 8.37
C LEU A 48 -3.90 -10.51 9.21
N SER A 49 -2.75 -9.91 8.86
CA SER A 49 -1.53 -10.03 9.66
C SER A 49 -1.73 -9.53 11.08
N ILE A 50 -2.32 -8.35 11.28
CA ILE A 50 -2.61 -7.78 12.61
C ILE A 50 -3.54 -8.70 13.42
N THR A 51 -4.54 -9.27 12.76
CA THR A 51 -5.48 -10.21 13.39
C THR A 51 -4.77 -11.49 13.82
N LEU A 52 -3.89 -12.03 12.98
CA LEU A 52 -3.03 -13.18 13.33
C LEU A 52 -2.05 -12.86 14.47
N ILE A 53 -1.52 -11.64 14.55
CA ILE A 53 -0.67 -11.18 15.66
C ILE A 53 -1.49 -11.15 16.96
N ALA A 54 -2.69 -10.58 16.93
CA ALA A 54 -3.55 -10.52 18.10
C ALA A 54 -3.88 -11.93 18.61
N SER A 55 -4.20 -12.88 17.71
CA SER A 55 -4.40 -14.28 18.07
C SER A 55 -3.16 -14.91 18.69
N TYR A 56 -1.97 -14.58 18.18
CA TYR A 56 -0.70 -15.10 18.69
C TYR A 56 -0.44 -14.68 20.16
N PHE A 57 -0.86 -13.48 20.55
CA PHE A 57 -0.73 -13.00 21.93
C PHE A 57 -1.90 -13.44 22.85
N GLY A 58 -2.72 -14.40 22.41
CA GLY A 58 -3.80 -14.95 23.22
C GLY A 58 -5.06 -14.09 23.27
N ALA A 59 -5.17 -13.06 22.42
CA ALA A 59 -6.47 -12.44 22.19
C ALA A 59 -7.35 -13.39 21.36
N GLU A 60 -8.67 -13.23 21.46
CA GLU A 60 -9.65 -13.89 20.59
C GLU A 60 -10.11 -12.91 19.49
N PRO A 61 -9.23 -12.52 18.55
CA PRO A 61 -9.64 -11.56 17.53
C PRO A 61 -10.58 -12.27 16.56
N THR A 62 -11.75 -11.68 16.39
CA THR A 62 -12.70 -12.10 15.37
C THR A 62 -12.29 -11.55 14.01
N LEU A 63 -12.81 -12.14 12.93
CA LEU A 63 -12.66 -11.59 11.57
C LEU A 63 -13.21 -10.15 11.46
N TRP A 64 -14.05 -9.72 12.40
CA TRP A 64 -14.48 -8.33 12.55
C TRP A 64 -13.33 -7.37 12.83
N LEU A 65 -12.31 -7.79 13.59
CA LEU A 65 -11.12 -6.97 13.82
C LEU A 65 -10.37 -6.70 12.50
N SER A 66 -10.22 -7.75 11.67
CA SER A 66 -9.66 -7.59 10.32
C SER A 66 -10.52 -6.64 9.47
N ALA A 67 -11.84 -6.79 9.49
CA ALA A 67 -12.74 -5.96 8.70
C ALA A 67 -12.73 -4.49 9.17
N ALA A 68 -12.59 -4.24 10.47
CA ALA A 68 -12.58 -2.90 11.07
C ALA A 68 -11.25 -2.16 10.84
N ILE A 69 -10.12 -2.86 10.94
CA ILE A 69 -8.79 -2.26 10.75
C ILE A 69 -8.45 -2.07 9.27
N TRP A 70 -9.01 -2.90 8.39
CA TRP A 70 -8.78 -2.84 6.95
C TRP A 70 -8.99 -1.45 6.33
N PRO A 71 -10.11 -0.72 6.54
CA PRO A 71 -10.30 0.62 5.97
C PRO A 71 -9.29 1.64 6.51
N VAL A 72 -8.84 1.50 7.76
CA VAL A 72 -7.82 2.39 8.35
C VAL A 72 -6.49 2.21 7.64
N ILE A 73 -6.06 0.96 7.42
CA ILE A 73 -4.84 0.66 6.67
C ILE A 73 -4.96 1.12 5.23
N ALA A 74 -6.13 0.92 4.60
CA ALA A 74 -6.37 1.36 3.23
C ALA A 74 -6.24 2.88 3.10
N LEU A 75 -6.77 3.66 4.05
CA LEU A 75 -6.61 5.12 4.06
C LEU A 75 -5.14 5.55 4.22
N ALA A 76 -4.40 4.90 5.12
CA ALA A 76 -2.98 5.19 5.32
C ALA A 76 -2.16 4.90 4.06
N LEU A 77 -2.39 3.76 3.42
CA LEU A 77 -1.75 3.40 2.15
C LEU A 77 -2.12 4.36 1.03
N HIS A 78 -3.40 4.75 0.93
CA HIS A 78 -3.87 5.73 -0.05
C HIS A 78 -3.14 7.08 0.10
N GLY A 79 -2.99 7.56 1.34
CA GLY A 79 -2.23 8.77 1.65
C GLY A 79 -0.77 8.64 1.24
N GLY A 80 -0.12 7.51 1.56
CA GLY A 80 1.27 7.23 1.17
C GLY A 80 1.46 7.23 -0.35
N TYR A 81 0.56 6.57 -1.08
CA TYR A 81 0.57 6.58 -2.54
C TYR A 81 0.42 7.99 -3.14
N LYS A 82 -0.44 8.82 -2.55
CA LYS A 82 -0.64 10.19 -3.00
C LYS A 82 0.63 11.02 -2.84
N ILE A 83 1.25 10.98 -1.65
CA ILE A 83 2.48 11.72 -1.36
C ILE A 83 3.61 11.34 -2.31
N VAL A 84 3.83 10.04 -2.53
CA VAL A 84 4.91 9.57 -3.42
C VAL A 84 4.67 10.02 -4.86
N LEU A 85 3.43 9.95 -5.34
CA LEU A 85 3.13 10.40 -6.70
C LEU A 85 3.24 11.91 -6.85
N ASP A 86 2.80 12.69 -5.86
CA ASP A 86 2.93 14.14 -5.87
C ASP A 86 4.42 14.55 -5.89
N ALA A 87 5.26 13.87 -5.10
CA ALA A 87 6.71 14.08 -5.11
C ALA A 87 7.36 13.73 -6.47
N LEU A 88 6.88 12.68 -7.14
CA LEU A 88 7.38 12.28 -8.46
C LEU A 88 6.93 13.24 -9.57
N VAL A 89 5.71 13.77 -9.49
CA VAL A 89 5.24 14.83 -10.40
C VAL A 89 6.12 16.06 -10.24
N GLN A 90 6.38 16.49 -9.00
CA GLN A 90 7.23 17.64 -8.71
C GLN A 90 8.67 17.45 -9.22
N GLN A 91 9.24 16.24 -9.11
CA GLN A 91 10.55 15.92 -9.69
C GLN A 91 10.56 15.97 -11.22
N THR A 92 9.45 15.58 -11.86
CA THR A 92 9.34 15.60 -13.33
C THR A 92 9.26 17.04 -13.83
N GLU A 93 8.45 17.88 -13.20
CA GLU A 93 8.34 19.32 -13.51
C GLU A 93 9.68 20.04 -13.29
N THR A 94 10.40 19.71 -12.21
CA THR A 94 11.71 20.34 -11.93
C THR A 94 12.74 19.99 -13.00
N LYS A 95 12.74 18.74 -13.49
CA LYS A 95 13.65 18.31 -14.57
C LYS A 95 13.32 18.93 -15.92
N GLU A 96 12.03 19.05 -16.26
CA GLU A 96 11.62 19.72 -17.51
C GLU A 96 12.04 21.19 -17.53
N VAL A 97 11.97 21.88 -16.38
CA VAL A 97 12.46 23.27 -16.26
C VAL A 97 13.99 23.35 -16.36
N GLU A 98 14.72 22.37 -15.84
CA GLU A 98 16.19 22.33 -15.91
C GLU A 98 16.68 22.05 -17.34
N ASP A 99 16.00 21.15 -18.08
CA ASP A 99 16.27 20.84 -19.50
C ASP A 99 15.87 21.98 -20.46
N GLU A 100 15.00 22.92 -20.06
CA GLU A 100 14.65 24.12 -20.86
C GLU A 100 15.64 25.29 -20.70
N ILE A 101 16.53 25.23 -19.69
CA ILE A 101 17.46 26.31 -19.35
C ILE A 101 18.88 26.08 -19.93
N ASP A 102 19.22 24.83 -20.29
CA ASP A 102 20.46 24.45 -20.99
C ASP A 102 20.32 24.46 -22.53
#